data_AF-A0A9W6C986-F1
#
_entry.id   AF-A0A9W6C986-F1
#
_cell.length_a   1.000
_cell.length_b   1.000
_cell.length_c   1.000
_cell.angle_alpha   90.00
_cell.angle_beta   90.00
_cell.angle_gamma   90.00
#
_symmetry.space_group_name_H-M   'P 1'
#
loop_
_entity.id
_entity.type
_entity.pdbx_description
1 polymer ?
#
loop_
_entity_poly.entity_id
_entity_poly.type
_entity_poly.pdbx_seq_one_letter_code
_entity_poly.pdbx_strand_id
1 'polypeptide(L)'
;MKQKKSIRCPYCGGTAILRDASFVYGEKSYGGKVYVCSNYPKCDAYVGVHPGTRIPKGTLADQELRKKRMLAHQIFDQIWLRGILSRPDAYHWIADKFCLSDEQAHIGMFGNYMCDQVIRESKKLLANQRPRLQAAG
;
A
#
# COMPACT_ATOMS: atom_id res chain seq x y z
N MET A 1 -25.59 1.65 -20.55
CA MET A 1 -25.43 1.93 -19.11
C MET A 1 -24.09 1.36 -18.65
N LYS A 2 -23.11 2.18 -18.24
CA LYS A 2 -21.81 1.67 -17.75
C LYS A 2 -22.05 0.96 -16.42
N GLN A 3 -21.90 -0.37 -16.37
CA GLN A 3 -21.99 -1.12 -15.12
C GLN A 3 -20.96 -0.55 -14.13
N LYS A 4 -21.43 -0.10 -12.96
CA LYS A 4 -20.54 0.25 -11.84
C LYS A 4 -19.85 -1.03 -11.40
N LYS A 5 -18.55 -1.18 -11.71
CA LYS A 5 -17.74 -2.28 -11.18
C LYS A 5 -17.84 -2.25 -9.65
N SER A 6 -18.46 -3.28 -9.09
CA SER A 6 -18.55 -3.48 -7.65
C SER A 6 -17.22 -4.09 -7.19
N ILE A 7 -16.56 -3.42 -6.24
CA ILE A 7 -15.35 -3.94 -5.60
C ILE A 7 -15.79 -5.10 -4.69
N ARG A 8 -15.13 -6.26 -4.81
CA ARG A 8 -15.40 -7.45 -4.00
C ARG A 8 -14.30 -7.64 -2.96
N CYS A 9 -14.70 -8.06 -1.77
CA CYS A 9 -13.81 -8.40 -0.68
C CYS A 9 -13.08 -9.71 -1.01
N PRO A 10 -11.73 -9.73 -1.02
CA PRO A 10 -10.97 -10.94 -1.34
C PRO A 10 -11.05 -11.99 -0.23
N TYR A 11 -11.50 -11.63 0.97
CA TYR A 11 -11.53 -12.53 2.13
C TYR A 11 -12.86 -13.28 2.28
N CYS A 12 -13.99 -12.62 2.03
CA CYS A 12 -15.32 -13.22 2.24
C CYS A 12 -16.29 -13.10 1.04
N GLY A 13 -15.85 -12.53 -0.08
CA GLY A 13 -16.69 -12.32 -1.27
C GLY A 13 -17.77 -11.23 -1.17
N GLY A 14 -17.95 -10.64 0.02
CA GLY A 14 -18.85 -9.51 0.26
C GLY A 14 -18.53 -8.30 -0.62
N THR A 15 -19.49 -7.41 -0.85
CA THR A 15 -19.26 -6.18 -1.62
C THR A 15 -18.54 -5.14 -0.77
N ALA A 16 -17.79 -4.25 -1.42
CA ALA A 16 -17.25 -3.07 -0.77
C ALA A 16 -18.26 -1.92 -0.89
N ILE A 17 -18.56 -1.28 0.23
CA ILE A 17 -19.43 -0.11 0.32
C ILE A 17 -18.59 1.13 0.68
N LEU A 18 -18.90 2.27 0.06
CA LEU A 18 -18.23 3.53 0.37
C LEU A 18 -18.84 4.12 1.65
N ARG A 19 -17.99 4.42 2.62
CA ARG A 19 -18.33 5.03 3.91
C ARG A 19 -17.35 6.15 4.24
N ASP A 20 -17.74 7.02 5.17
CA ASP A 20 -16.82 7.98 5.75
C ASP A 20 -15.81 7.25 6.63
N ALA A 21 -14.59 7.77 6.68
CA ALA A 21 -13.50 7.16 7.43
C ALA A 21 -13.81 7.03 8.93
N SER A 22 -14.69 7.87 9.48
CA SER A 22 -15.20 7.79 10.85
C SER A 22 -15.95 6.48 11.15
N PHE A 23 -16.51 5.80 10.15
CA PHE A 23 -17.14 4.49 10.33
C PHE A 23 -16.15 3.43 10.84
N VAL A 24 -14.88 3.56 10.47
CA VAL A 24 -13.80 2.62 10.85
C VAL A 24 -12.98 3.18 12.00
N TYR A 25 -12.61 4.47 11.93
CA TYR A 25 -11.66 5.08 12.87
C TYR A 25 -12.33 5.83 14.03
N GLY A 26 -13.66 5.98 14.02
CA GLY A 26 -14.39 6.76 15.02
C GLY A 26 -13.87 8.21 15.11
N GLU A 27 -13.70 8.69 16.32
CA GLU A 27 -13.18 10.04 16.63
C GLU A 27 -11.72 10.24 16.19
N LYS A 28 -10.95 9.17 15.99
CA LYS A 28 -9.56 9.23 15.50
C LYS A 28 -9.47 9.42 13.98
N SER A 29 -10.62 9.61 13.32
CA SER A 29 -10.68 9.82 11.89
C SER A 29 -10.17 11.21 11.52
N TYR A 30 -9.23 11.28 10.58
CA TYR A 30 -8.79 12.52 9.94
C TYR A 30 -9.70 12.94 8.77
N GLY A 31 -10.92 12.39 8.70
CA GLY A 31 -11.87 12.62 7.61
C GLY A 31 -11.59 11.78 6.35
N GLY A 32 -12.32 12.08 5.28
CA GLY A 32 -12.23 11.36 4.01
C GLY A 32 -13.10 10.11 3.94
N LYS A 33 -12.87 9.28 2.90
CA LYS A 33 -13.71 8.11 2.60
C LYS A 33 -12.90 6.82 2.54
N VAL A 34 -13.58 5.72 2.86
CA VAL A 34 -13.07 4.36 2.81
C VAL A 34 -14.06 3.46 2.09
N TYR A 35 -13.54 2.53 1.29
CA TYR A 35 -14.31 1.35 0.91
C TYR A 35 -14.17 0.30 2.00
N VAL A 36 -15.26 -0.11 2.61
CA VAL A 36 -15.31 -1.11 3.68
C VAL A 36 -16.13 -2.31 3.23
N CYS A 37 -15.74 -3.51 3.66
CA CYS A 37 -16.52 -4.72 3.38
C CYS A 37 -17.93 -4.62 3.99
N SER A 38 -18.95 -5.08 3.26
CA SER A 38 -20.34 -5.15 3.73
C SER A 38 -20.52 -5.96 5.01
N ASN A 39 -19.59 -6.89 5.29
CA ASN A 39 -19.64 -7.78 6.45
C ASN A 39 -18.81 -7.25 7.63
N TYR A 40 -18.34 -5.99 7.58
CA TYR A 40 -17.64 -5.34 8.69
C TYR A 40 -18.56 -5.20 9.92
N PRO A 41 -18.08 -5.42 11.16
CA PRO A 41 -16.69 -5.68 11.55
C PRO A 41 -16.27 -7.16 11.56
N LYS A 42 -17.15 -8.12 11.22
CA LYS A 42 -16.79 -9.55 11.18
C LYS A 42 -15.71 -9.84 10.14
N CYS A 43 -15.73 -9.11 9.02
CA CYS A 43 -14.65 -9.05 8.04
C CYS A 43 -13.99 -7.67 8.11
N ASP A 44 -12.86 -7.53 8.79
CA ASP A 44 -12.10 -6.28 8.97
C ASP A 44 -11.33 -5.84 7.71
N ALA A 45 -11.96 -5.94 6.54
CA ALA A 45 -11.36 -5.58 5.27
C ALA A 45 -11.86 -4.20 4.83
N TYR A 46 -10.92 -3.26 4.65
CA TYR A 46 -11.21 -1.94 4.11
C TYR A 46 -10.01 -1.36 3.35
N VAL A 47 -10.23 -0.31 2.57
CA VAL A 47 -9.20 0.46 1.88
C VAL A 47 -9.57 1.94 1.82
N GLY A 48 -8.58 2.80 2.03
CA GLY A 48 -8.77 4.25 1.91
C GLY A 48 -8.97 4.70 0.46
N VAL A 49 -9.53 5.89 0.30
CA VAL A 49 -9.78 6.51 -1.01
C VAL A 49 -8.89 7.75 -1.16
N HIS A 50 -8.49 8.07 -2.40
CA HIS A 50 -7.78 9.32 -2.68
C HIS A 50 -8.71 10.53 -2.41
N PRO A 51 -8.23 11.58 -1.71
CA PRO A 51 -9.04 12.75 -1.36
C PRO A 51 -9.77 13.33 -2.58
N GLY A 52 -11.04 13.71 -2.41
CA GLY A 52 -11.86 14.28 -3.48
C GLY A 52 -12.32 13.29 -4.56
N THR A 53 -11.91 12.01 -4.51
CA THR A 53 -12.25 11.02 -5.54
C THR A 53 -13.04 9.83 -4.98
N ARG A 54 -13.30 8.84 -5.85
CA ARG A 54 -13.76 7.48 -5.49
C ARG A 54 -12.73 6.41 -5.88
N ILE A 55 -11.47 6.81 -6.10
CA ILE A 55 -10.40 5.91 -6.50
C ILE A 55 -9.79 5.30 -5.23
N PRO A 56 -9.83 3.98 -5.04
CA PRO A 56 -9.22 3.35 -3.87
C PRO A 56 -7.70 3.43 -3.95
N LYS A 57 -7.02 3.58 -2.81
CA LYS A 57 -5.55 3.61 -2.70
C LYS A 57 -4.88 2.24 -2.93
N GLY A 58 -5.67 1.21 -3.20
CA GLY A 58 -5.22 -0.17 -3.29
C GLY A 58 -6.37 -1.17 -3.21
N THR A 59 -6.07 -2.43 -2.93
CA THR A 59 -7.09 -3.45 -2.68
C THR A 59 -7.56 -3.44 -1.22
N LEU A 60 -8.78 -3.95 -0.97
CA LEU A 60 -9.28 -4.20 0.38
C LEU A 60 -8.28 -5.05 1.18
N ALA A 61 -7.93 -4.60 2.38
CA ALA A 61 -6.96 -5.26 3.23
C ALA A 61 -7.51 -5.44 4.66
N ASP A 62 -7.29 -6.63 5.20
CA ASP A 62 -7.45 -6.93 6.61
C ASP A 62 -6.41 -6.21 7.47
N GLN A 63 -6.58 -6.28 8.79
CA GLN A 63 -5.69 -5.61 9.73
C GLN A 63 -4.21 -5.95 9.52
N GLU A 64 -3.89 -7.22 9.29
CA GLU A 64 -2.52 -7.70 9.13
C GLU A 64 -1.90 -7.11 7.86
N LEU A 65 -2.60 -7.22 6.73
CA LEU A 65 -2.08 -6.75 5.45
C LEU A 65 -1.88 -5.24 5.44
N ARG A 66 -2.80 -4.44 6.00
CA ARG A 66 -2.55 -2.98 6.06
C ARG A 66 -1.42 -2.59 7.03
N LYS A 67 -1.19 -3.35 8.11
CA LYS A 67 0.04 -3.17 8.93
C LYS A 67 1.30 -3.48 8.12
N LYS A 68 1.33 -4.57 7.35
CA LYS A 68 2.48 -4.91 6.49
C LYS A 68 2.70 -3.91 5.36
N ARG A 69 1.64 -3.43 4.70
CA ARG A 69 1.76 -2.37 3.69
C ARG A 69 2.30 -1.07 4.27
N MET A 70 1.88 -0.70 5.48
CA MET A 70 2.42 0.46 6.18
C MET A 70 3.91 0.29 6.46
N LEU A 71 4.33 -0.88 6.96
CA LEU A 71 5.75 -1.17 7.19
C LEU A 71 6.57 -1.19 5.89
N ALA A 72 6.01 -1.77 4.82
CA ALA A 72 6.64 -1.79 3.50
C ALA A 72 6.88 -0.37 2.99
N HIS A 73 5.87 0.52 3.08
CA HIS A 73 6.05 1.93 2.80
C HIS A 73 7.12 2.58 3.68
N GLN A 74 7.03 2.42 5.00
CA GLN A 74 7.99 3.04 5.94
C GLN A 74 9.45 2.72 5.59
N ILE A 75 9.74 1.50 5.17
CA ILE A 75 11.09 1.06 4.81
C ILE A 75 11.44 1.45 3.39
N PHE A 76 10.55 1.20 2.43
CA PHE A 76 10.78 1.50 1.01
C PHE A 76 10.97 2.99 0.77
N ASP A 77 10.18 3.83 1.45
CA ASP A 77 10.26 5.29 1.37
C ASP A 77 11.63 5.83 1.82
N GLN A 78 12.37 5.11 2.68
CA GLN A 78 13.73 5.49 3.06
C GLN A 78 14.70 5.53 1.87
N ILE A 79 14.43 4.81 0.78
CA ILE A 79 15.31 4.78 -0.39
C ILE A 79 15.42 6.17 -1.00
N TRP A 80 14.29 6.85 -1.25
CA TRP A 80 14.33 8.20 -1.81
C TRP A 80 14.46 9.28 -0.75
N LEU A 81 13.97 9.08 0.46
CA LEU A 81 14.19 10.03 1.55
C LEU A 81 15.68 10.20 1.90
N ARG A 82 16.50 9.19 1.60
CA ARG A 82 17.97 9.24 1.75
C ARG A 82 18.71 9.55 0.44
N GLY A 83 17.98 9.87 -0.64
CA GLY A 83 18.56 10.21 -1.93
C GLY A 83 19.26 9.05 -2.65
N ILE A 84 18.98 7.79 -2.30
CA ILE A 84 19.60 6.61 -2.95
C ILE A 84 19.06 6.45 -4.37
N LEU A 85 17.74 6.59 -4.54
CA LEU A 85 17.05 6.63 -5.82
C LEU A 85 16.01 7.75 -5.76
N SER A 86 15.60 8.30 -6.91
CA SER A 86 14.39 9.12 -6.93
C SER A 86 13.17 8.24 -6.62
N ARG A 87 12.03 8.84 -6.24
CA ARG A 87 10.80 8.06 -5.99
C ARG A 87 10.36 7.27 -7.23
N PRO A 88 10.31 7.85 -8.46
CA PRO A 88 10.03 7.07 -9.67
C PRO A 88 11.02 5.92 -9.87
N ASP A 89 12.32 6.17 -9.74
CA ASP A 89 13.35 5.13 -9.94
C ASP A 89 13.26 4.01 -8.90
N ALA A 90 12.86 4.32 -7.66
CA ALA A 90 12.61 3.30 -6.65
C ALA A 90 11.45 2.37 -7.05
N TYR A 91 10.39 2.92 -7.65
CA TYR A 91 9.26 2.12 -8.14
C TYR A 91 9.62 1.31 -9.39
N HIS A 92 10.37 1.86 -10.34
CA HIS A 92 10.93 1.09 -11.46
C HIS A 92 11.85 -0.04 -10.96
N TRP A 93 12.68 0.23 -9.95
CA TRP A 93 13.54 -0.78 -9.34
C TRP A 93 12.73 -1.94 -8.74
N ILE A 94 11.62 -1.66 -8.04
CA ILE A 94 10.70 -2.73 -7.57
C ILE A 94 10.10 -3.49 -8.75
N ALA A 95 9.65 -2.77 -9.78
CA ALA A 95 9.03 -3.37 -10.96
C ALA A 95 9.97 -4.38 -11.63
N ASP A 96 11.20 -3.95 -11.92
CA ASP A 96 12.24 -4.79 -12.50
C ASP A 96 12.58 -5.98 -11.58
N LYS A 97 12.75 -5.71 -10.28
CA LYS A 97 13.19 -6.72 -9.30
C LYS A 97 12.22 -7.88 -9.16
N PHE A 98 10.93 -7.62 -9.35
CA PHE A 98 9.85 -8.60 -9.20
C PHE A 98 9.12 -8.91 -10.50
N CYS A 99 9.66 -8.46 -11.64
CA CYS A 99 9.07 -8.64 -12.98
C CYS A 99 7.59 -8.21 -13.04
N LEU A 100 7.29 -7.04 -12.49
CA LEU A 100 5.97 -6.43 -12.46
C LEU A 100 5.86 -5.34 -13.53
N SER A 101 4.65 -5.06 -14.00
CA SER A 101 4.40 -3.81 -14.73
C SER A 101 4.37 -2.62 -13.76
N ASP A 102 4.50 -1.40 -14.29
CA ASP A 102 4.40 -0.17 -13.50
C ASP A 102 3.07 -0.06 -12.75
N GLU A 103 1.97 -0.51 -13.37
CA GLU A 103 0.65 -0.53 -12.76
C GLU A 103 0.55 -1.53 -11.59
N GLN A 104 1.31 -2.63 -11.66
CA GLN A 104 1.36 -3.65 -10.61
C GLN A 104 2.31 -3.27 -9.49
N ALA A 105 3.35 -2.47 -9.77
CA ALA A 105 4.39 -2.04 -8.84
C ALA A 105 3.88 -0.98 -7.84
N HIS A 106 2.79 -1.28 -7.13
CA HIS A 106 2.20 -0.41 -6.13
C HIS A 106 1.98 -1.18 -4.84
N ILE A 107 2.56 -0.70 -3.73
CA ILE A 107 2.45 -1.37 -2.42
C ILE A 107 0.99 -1.52 -1.97
N GLY A 108 0.11 -0.59 -2.36
CA GLY A 108 -1.34 -0.69 -2.14
C GLY A 108 -2.02 -1.89 -2.85
N MET A 109 -1.37 -2.48 -3.85
CA MET A 109 -1.84 -3.66 -4.59
C MET A 109 -1.22 -4.96 -4.08
N PHE A 110 -0.16 -4.90 -3.27
CA PHE A 110 0.58 -6.07 -2.81
C PHE A 110 -0.16 -6.82 -1.70
N GLY A 111 -0.09 -8.15 -1.77
CA GLY A 111 -0.45 -9.04 -0.67
C GLY A 111 0.68 -9.20 0.35
N ASN A 112 0.46 -10.05 1.36
CA ASN A 112 1.40 -10.28 2.46
C ASN A 112 2.82 -10.64 1.95
N TYR A 113 2.92 -11.67 1.10
CA TYR A 113 4.19 -12.13 0.55
C TYR A 113 4.98 -11.02 -0.15
N MET A 114 4.33 -10.27 -1.04
CA MET A 114 4.99 -9.20 -1.79
C MET A 114 5.43 -8.04 -0.88
N CYS A 115 4.66 -7.72 0.16
CA CYS A 115 5.11 -6.76 1.18
C CYS A 115 6.40 -7.24 1.86
N ASP A 116 6.48 -8.52 2.24
CA ASP A 116 7.67 -9.09 2.87
C ASP A 116 8.89 -9.06 1.92
N GLN A 117 8.68 -9.34 0.62
CA GLN A 117 9.72 -9.24 -0.40
C GLN A 117 10.25 -7.82 -0.57
N VAL A 118 9.35 -6.83 -0.67
CA VAL A 118 9.72 -5.41 -0.79
C VAL A 118 10.49 -4.94 0.43
N ILE A 119 10.04 -5.31 1.63
CA ILE A 119 10.73 -4.99 2.89
C ILE A 119 12.15 -5.56 2.87
N ARG A 120 12.29 -6.83 2.51
CA ARG A 120 13.58 -7.54 2.47
C ARG A 120 14.55 -6.89 1.50
N GLU A 121 14.14 -6.64 0.26
CA GLU A 121 15.02 -6.07 -0.76
C GLU A 121 15.33 -4.60 -0.48
N SER A 122 14.38 -3.83 0.05
CA SER A 122 14.61 -2.43 0.46
C SER A 122 15.67 -2.36 1.56
N LYS A 123 15.60 -3.24 2.57
CA LYS A 123 16.62 -3.33 3.64
C LYS A 123 18.01 -3.63 3.08
N LYS A 124 18.12 -4.52 2.09
CA LYS A 124 19.41 -4.83 1.44
C LYS A 124 19.96 -3.61 0.70
N LEU A 125 19.12 -2.93 -0.08
CA LEU A 125 19.54 -1.73 -0.81
C LEU A 125 20.02 -0.63 0.15
N LEU A 126 19.30 -0.41 1.25
CA LEU A 126 19.65 0.55 2.30
C LEU A 126 20.96 0.18 3.03
N ALA A 127 21.21 -1.12 3.26
CA ALA A 127 22.41 -1.59 3.94
C ALA A 127 23.66 -1.48 3.04
N ASN A 128 23.54 -1.79 1.74
CA ASN A 128 24.66 -1.81 0.80
C ASN A 128 25.23 -0.42 0.47
N GLN A 129 24.52 0.67 0.83
CA GLN A 129 24.95 2.05 0.61
C GLN A 129 25.71 2.64 1.82
N ARG A 130 25.77 1.94 2.95
CA ARG A 130 26.43 2.41 4.19
C ARG A 130 27.96 2.64 4.06
N PRO A 131 28.72 1.95 3.17
CA PRO A 131 30.15 2.24 2.99
C PRO A 131 30.45 3.44 2.07
N ARG A 132 29.53 3.88 1.19
CA ARG A 132 29.84 4.91 0.18
C ARG A 132 29.82 6.35 0.71
N LEU A 133 29.22 6.59 1.86
CA LEU A 133 29.16 7.92 2.49
C LEU A 133 30.40 8.25 3.34
N GLN A 134 31.33 7.31 3.55
CA GLN A 134 32.56 7.55 4.33
C GLN A 134 33.83 7.75 3.47
N ALA A 135 33.70 7.70 2.14
CA ALA A 135 34.82 7.85 1.20
C ALA A 135 34.85 9.19 0.44
N ALA A 136 34.04 10.16 0.87
CA ALA A 136 34.05 11.52 0.36
C ALA A 136 34.44 12.50 1.49
N GLY A 137 35.61 12.27 2.07
CA GLY A 137 36.29 13.15 3.01
C GLY A 137 37.73 13.35 2.57
#